data_AF-A0A520ERU7-F1
#
_entry.id   AF-A0A520ERU7-F1
#
_cell.length_a   1.000
_cell.length_b   1.000
_cell.length_c   1.000
_cell.angle_alpha   90.00
_cell.angle_beta   90.00
_cell.angle_gamma   90.00
#
_symmetry.space_group_name_H-M   'P 1'
#
loop_
_entity.id
_entity.type
_entity.pdbx_description
1 polymer ?
#
loop_
_entity_poly.entity_id
_entity_poly.type
_entity_poly.pdbx_seq_one_letter_code
_entity_poly.pdbx_strand_id
1 'polypeptide(L)' 'CGLVLDVVDEPLTAAHSLADRIARQAPLALKLTKRILDAPGSHPWADDIAQAVLFETEDKQRRMTAFLEKKK' A
#
# COMPACT_ATOMS: atom_id res chain seq x y z
N CYS A 1 2.78 23.54 3.65
CA CYS A 1 1.59 23.47 2.77
C CYS A 1 1.49 22.04 2.25
N GLY A 2 0.44 21.31 2.63
CA GLY A 2 0.20 19.90 2.28
C GLY A 2 -1.30 19.62 2.08
N LEU A 3 -2.01 20.63 1.57
CA LEU A 3 -3.46 20.57 1.37
C LEU A 3 -3.84 19.74 0.15
N VAL A 4 -2.96 19.68 -0.85
CA VAL A 4 -3.14 18.93 -2.08
C VAL A 4 -1.90 18.09 -2.36
N LEU A 5 -2.11 16.91 -2.94
CA LEU A 5 -1.05 15.99 -3.35
C LEU A 5 -0.37 16.42 -4.65
N ASP A 6 -1.15 16.94 -5.61
CA ASP A 6 -0.66 17.32 -6.94
C ASP A 6 -1.59 18.37 -7.58
N VAL A 7 -1.07 19.16 -8.54
CA VAL A 7 -1.82 20.16 -9.31
C VAL A 7 -1.71 19.81 -10.80
N VAL A 8 -2.83 19.47 -11.41
CA VAL A 8 -2.91 18.95 -12.78
C VAL A 8 -4.12 19.52 -13.51
N ASP A 9 -4.08 19.54 -14.84
CA ASP A 9 -5.17 20.05 -15.68
C ASP A 9 -6.43 19.16 -15.61
N GLU A 10 -6.26 17.84 -15.48
CA GLU A 10 -7.34 16.85 -15.41
C GLU A 10 -7.38 16.12 -14.04
N PRO A 11 -7.86 16.78 -12.96
CA PRO A 11 -7.73 16.27 -11.60
C PRO A 11 -8.51 14.97 -11.36
N LEU A 12 -9.66 14.77 -12.00
CA LEU A 12 -10.46 13.55 -11.83
C LEU A 12 -9.76 12.32 -12.45
N THR A 13 -9.18 12.48 -13.64
CA THR A 13 -8.41 11.43 -14.32
C THR A 13 -7.18 11.05 -13.49
N ALA A 14 -6.49 12.05 -12.92
CA ALA A 14 -5.37 11.81 -12.00
C ALA A 14 -5.80 11.09 -10.71
N ALA A 15 -6.96 11.47 -10.14
CA ALA A 15 -7.51 10.83 -8.95
C ALA A 15 -7.85 9.34 -9.20
N HIS A 16 -8.50 9.01 -10.32
CA HIS A 16 -8.75 7.61 -10.70
C HIS A 16 -7.46 6.83 -10.91
N SER A 17 -6.48 7.42 -11.61
CA SER A 17 -5.17 6.80 -11.82
C SER A 17 -4.45 6.49 -10.49
N LEU A 18 -4.58 7.36 -9.49
CA LEU A 18 -4.09 7.12 -8.14
C LEU A 18 -4.88 6.01 -7.44
N ALA A 19 -6.21 6.04 -7.49
CA ALA A 19 -7.07 5.02 -6.90
C ALA A 19 -6.76 3.63 -7.46
N ASP A 20 -6.56 3.52 -8.78
CA ASP A 20 -6.20 2.27 -9.45
C ASP A 20 -4.84 1.74 -9.00
N ARG A 21 -3.85 2.62 -8.80
CA ARG A 21 -2.55 2.24 -8.23
C ARG A 21 -2.67 1.68 -6.82
N ILE A 22 -3.52 2.30 -5.99
CA ILE A 22 -3.79 1.86 -4.62
C ILE A 22 -4.54 0.52 -4.64
N ALA A 23 -5.57 0.38 -5.47
CA ALA A 23 -6.39 -0.83 -5.55
C ALA A 23 -5.60 -2.08 -5.98
N ARG A 24 -4.48 -1.90 -6.69
CA ARG A 24 -3.55 -3.01 -7.03
C ARG A 24 -2.73 -3.51 -5.83
N GLN A 25 -2.65 -2.78 -4.72
CA GLN A 25 -1.88 -3.19 -3.55
C GLN A 25 -2.61 -4.27 -2.73
N ALA A 26 -1.88 -4.95 -1.83
CA ALA A 26 -2.46 -5.95 -0.95
C ALA A 26 -3.46 -5.29 0.03
N PRO A 27 -4.73 -5.72 0.08
CA PRO A 27 -5.73 -5.07 0.94
C PRO A 27 -5.34 -5.05 2.42
N LEU A 28 -4.72 -6.11 2.92
CA LEU A 28 -4.26 -6.16 4.31
C LEU A 28 -3.12 -5.17 4.57
N ALA A 29 -2.16 -5.06 3.65
CA ALA A 29 -1.06 -4.10 3.76
C ALA A 29 -1.60 -2.67 3.82
N LEU A 30 -2.53 -2.31 2.94
CA LEU A 30 -3.16 -0.98 2.94
C LEU A 30 -3.87 -0.67 4.26
N LYS A 31 -4.56 -1.64 4.85
CA LYS A 31 -5.27 -1.47 6.13
C LYS A 31 -4.28 -1.29 7.28
N LEU A 32 -3.22 -2.09 7.33
CA LEU A 32 -2.20 -1.99 8.38
C LEU A 32 -1.45 -0.66 8.30
N THR A 33 -0.97 -0.28 7.11
CA THR A 33 -0.28 1.00 6.90
C THR A 33 -1.15 2.19 7.32
N LYS A 34 -2.43 2.21 6.92
CA LYS A 34 -3.36 3.28 7.33
C LYS A 34 -3.55 3.32 8.85
N ARG A 35 -3.72 2.17 9.50
CA ARG A 35 -3.90 2.10 10.96
C ARG A 35 -2.67 2.53 11.73
N ILE A 36 -1.47 2.16 11.28
CA ILE A 36 -0.22 2.53 11.94
C ILE A 36 0.05 4.03 11.77
N LEU A 37 -0.19 4.58 10.57
CA LEU A 37 -0.03 6.01 10.32
C LEU A 37 -1.02 6.89 11.08
N ASP A 38 -2.26 6.43 11.26
CA ASP A 38 -3.28 7.15 12.06
C ASP A 38 -3.04 7.04 13.58
N ALA A 39 -2.19 6.13 14.02
CA ALA A 39 -1.94 5.92 15.44
C ALA A 39 -1.09 7.06 16.04
N PRO A 40 -1.43 7.55 17.25
CA PRO A 40 -0.76 8.69 17.84
C PRO A 40 0.63 8.33 18.36
N GLY A 41 1.64 9.05 17.87
CA GLY A 41 3.04 8.88 18.27
C GLY A 41 3.83 8.06 17.25
N SER A 42 5.03 7.63 17.65
CA SER A 42 5.88 6.79 16.82
C SER A 42 5.72 5.32 17.22
N HIS A 43 5.51 4.45 16.24
CA HIS A 43 5.31 3.02 16.45
C HIS A 43 6.22 2.14 15.56
N PRO A 44 7.57 2.25 15.63
CA PRO A 44 8.46 1.48 14.76
C PRO A 44 8.27 -0.04 14.91
N TRP A 45 8.00 -0.50 16.13
CA TRP A 45 7.71 -1.90 16.43
C TRP A 45 6.43 -2.41 15.74
N ALA A 46 5.48 -1.52 15.46
CA ALA A 46 4.24 -1.90 14.78
C ALA A 46 4.48 -2.16 13.29
N ASP A 47 5.44 -1.47 12.68
CA ASP A 47 5.89 -1.75 11.31
C ASP A 47 6.52 -3.14 11.21
N ASP A 48 7.39 -3.51 12.16
CA ASP A 48 8.02 -4.84 12.20
C ASP A 48 6.96 -5.96 12.32
N ILE A 49 5.98 -5.78 13.21
CA ILE A 49 4.87 -6.75 13.36
C ILE A 49 4.03 -6.81 12.09
N ALA A 50 3.70 -5.67 11.48
CA ALA A 50 2.93 -5.64 10.25
C ALA A 50 3.68 -6.35 9.11
N GLN A 51 4.99 -6.16 9.00
CA GLN A 51 5.81 -6.89 8.03
C GLN A 51 5.77 -8.39 8.27
N ALA A 52 5.93 -8.85 9.52
CA ALA A 52 5.85 -10.27 9.87
C ALA A 52 4.49 -10.87 9.50
N VAL A 53 3.40 -10.21 9.87
CA VAL A 53 2.03 -10.63 9.53
C VAL A 53 1.83 -10.73 8.02
N LEU A 54 2.32 -9.75 7.26
CA LEU A 54 2.17 -9.73 5.80
C LEU A 54 3.00 -10.83 5.11
N PHE A 55 4.14 -11.19 5.67
CA PHE A 55 5.07 -12.15 5.07
C PHE A 55 4.49 -13.55 4.92
N GLU A 56 3.63 -13.96 5.85
CA GLU A 56 3.01 -15.29 5.90
C GLU A 56 1.69 -15.39 5.12
N THR A 57 1.21 -14.30 4.53
CA THR A 57 -0.07 -14.29 3.82
C THR A 57 -0.04 -15.01 2.47
N GLU A 58 -1.16 -15.65 2.10
CA GLU A 58 -1.36 -16.20 0.76
C GLU A 58 -1.23 -15.13 -0.34
N ASP A 59 -1.69 -13.90 -0.07
CA ASP A 59 -1.58 -12.79 -1.03
C ASP A 59 -0.12 -12.45 -1.34
N LYS A 60 0.75 -12.45 -0.32
CA LYS A 60 2.19 -12.28 -0.51
C LYS A 60 2.76 -13.41 -1.34
N GLN A 61 2.42 -14.67 -1.05
CA GLN A 61 2.92 -15.81 -1.83
C GLN A 61 2.50 -15.71 -3.30
N ARG A 62 1.21 -15.48 -3.55
CA ARG A 62 0.66 -15.30 -4.90
C ARG A 62 1.35 -14.17 -5.68
N ARG A 63 1.55 -13.01 -5.05
CA ARG A 63 2.23 -11.86 -5.68
C ARG A 63 3.69 -12.16 -5.97
N MET A 64 4.38 -12.85 -5.06
CA MET A 64 5.78 -13.26 -5.26
C MET A 64 5.90 -14.24 -6.42
N THR A 65 5.03 -15.25 -6.49
CA THR A 65 4.99 -16.21 -7.60
C THR A 65 4.76 -15.49 -8.92
N ALA A 66 3.74 -14.63 -9.01
CA ALA A 66 3.46 -13.87 -10.24
C ALA A 66 4.62 -12.97 -10.68
N PHE A 67 5.37 -12.40 -9.72
CA PHE A 67 6.56 -11.60 -10.00
C PHE A 67 7.72 -12.45 -10.55
N LEU A 68 7.95 -13.63 -9.96
CA LEU A 68 8.99 -14.55 -10.41
C LEU A 68 8.67 -15.15 -11.79
N GLU A 69 7.40 -15.48 -12.04
CA GLU A 69 6.94 -16.00 -13.32
C GLU A 69 7.00 -14.97 -14.44
N LYS A 70 6.73 -13.68 -14.15
CA LYS A 70 6.94 -12.58 -15.11
C LYS A 70 8.39 -12.32 -15.50
N LYS A 71 9.35 -12.84 -14.72
CA LYS A 71 10.79 -12.72 -14.99
C LYS A 71 11.36 -13.91 -15.79
N LYS A 72 10.58 -14.96 -16.05
CA LYS A 72 10.89 -16.00 -17.03
C LYS A 72 10.42 -15.58 -18.42
#